data_AF-A0A3A1TZR5-F1
#
_entry.id   AF-A0A3A1TZR5-F1
#
_cell.length_a   1.000
_cell.length_b   1.000
_cell.length_c   1.000
_cell.angle_alpha   90.00
_cell.angle_beta   90.00
_cell.angle_gamma   90.00
#
_symmetry.space_group_name_H-M   'P 1'
#
loop_
_entity.id
_entity.type
_entity.pdbx_description
1 polymer ?
#
loop_
_entity_poly.entity_id
_entity_poly.type
_entity_poly.pdbx_seq_one_letter_code
_entity_poly.pdbx_strand_id
1 'polypeptide(L)' 'MEREPLLRARLDAFEDDGAVTAEYAIATIAAVGFAALLVVVLRSDQVRGLLLSLVTRALAMPD' A
#
# COMPACT_ATOMS: atom_id res chain seq x y z
N MET A 1 -36.63 -22.76 -23.07
CA MET A 1 -36.33 -21.31 -23.00
C MET A 1 -36.23 -20.92 -21.52
N GLU A 2 -35.28 -21.51 -20.77
CA GLU A 2 -35.19 -21.34 -19.29
C GLU A 2 -33.74 -21.18 -18.78
N ARG A 3 -32.75 -21.06 -19.69
CA ARG A 3 -31.31 -21.01 -19.33
C ARG A 3 -30.74 -19.59 -19.21
N GLU A 4 -31.47 -18.57 -19.67
CA GLU A 4 -31.05 -17.17 -19.55
C GLU A 4 -30.92 -16.63 -18.11
N PRO A 5 -31.81 -16.93 -17.15
CA PRO A 5 -31.72 -16.31 -15.83
C PRO A 5 -30.49 -16.78 -15.03
N LEU A 6 -30.08 -18.05 -15.21
CA LEU A 6 -28.90 -18.61 -14.55
C LEU A 6 -27.59 -18.06 -15.11
N LEU A 7 -27.56 -17.72 -16.41
CA LEU A 7 -26.40 -17.09 -17.01
C LEU A 7 -26.22 -15.65 -16.49
N ARG A 8 -27.31 -14.88 -16.40
CA ARG A 8 -27.29 -13.51 -15.87
C ARG A 8 -26.88 -13.49 -14.40
N ALA A 9 -27.52 -14.29 -13.55
CA ALA A 9 -27.15 -14.39 -12.13
C ALA A 9 -25.69 -14.79 -11.92
N ARG A 10 -25.12 -15.60 -12.82
CA ARG A 10 -23.71 -15.98 -12.74
C ARG A 10 -22.78 -14.84 -13.16
N LEU A 11 -23.13 -14.08 -14.20
CA LEU A 11 -22.36 -12.90 -14.60
C LEU A 11 -22.36 -11.84 -13.51
N ASP A 12 -23.53 -11.55 -12.93
CA ASP A 12 -23.66 -10.58 -11.83
C ASP A 12 -22.80 -10.97 -10.62
N ALA A 13 -22.82 -12.25 -10.23
CA ALA A 13 -21.98 -12.76 -9.13
C ALA A 13 -20.47 -12.67 -9.44
N PHE A 14 -20.05 -12.88 -10.69
CA PHE A 14 -18.65 -12.71 -11.10
C PHE A 14 -18.21 -11.24 -11.09
N GLU A 15 -19.10 -10.31 -11.44
CA GLU A 15 -18.82 -8.87 -11.42
C GLU A 15 -18.65 -8.35 -9.99
N ASP A 16 -19.50 -8.76 -9.05
CA ASP A 16 -19.41 -8.37 -7.63
C ASP A 16 -18.11 -8.89 -6.97
N ASP A 17 -17.82 -10.19 -7.10
CA ASP A 17 -16.62 -10.79 -6.48
C ASP A 17 -15.31 -10.25 -7.09
N GLY A 18 -15.31 -10.03 -8.41
CA GLY A 18 -14.17 -9.47 -9.15
C GLY A 18 -13.91 -8.01 -8.81
N ALA A 19 -14.97 -7.19 -8.68
CA ALA A 19 -14.87 -5.78 -8.31
C ALA A 19 -14.30 -5.61 -6.89
N VAL A 20 -14.78 -6.39 -5.93
CA VAL A 20 -14.33 -6.34 -4.54
C VAL A 20 -12.83 -6.68 -4.43
N THR A 21 -12.38 -7.73 -5.12
CA THR A 21 -10.95 -8.11 -5.10
C THR A 21 -10.06 -7.07 -5.79
N ALA A 22 -10.54 -6.46 -6.87
CA ALA A 22 -9.81 -5.39 -7.57
C ALA A 22 -9.69 -4.11 -6.72
N GLU A 23 -10.72 -3.75 -5.96
CA GLU A 23 -10.70 -2.59 -5.07
C GLU A 23 -9.60 -2.72 -4.01
N TYR A 24 -9.54 -3.86 -3.31
CA TYR A 24 -8.49 -4.11 -2.31
C TYR A 24 -7.08 -4.11 -2.93
N ALA A 25 -6.93 -4.64 -4.14
CA ALA A 25 -5.66 -4.62 -4.86
C ALA A 25 -5.23 -3.18 -5.19
N ILE A 26 -6.15 -2.34 -5.69
CA ILE A 26 -5.88 -0.93 -6.00
C ILE A 26 -5.57 -0.14 -4.74
N ALA A 27 -6.34 -0.32 -3.66
CA ALA A 27 -6.09 0.31 -2.37
C ALA A 27 -4.68 -0.02 -1.85
N THR A 28 -4.27 -1.29 -1.97
CA THR A 28 -2.93 -1.73 -1.60
C THR A 28 -1.86 -1.07 -2.47
N ILE A 29 -2.04 -1.04 -3.79
CA ILE A 29 -1.08 -0.41 -4.71
C ILE A 29 -0.96 1.09 -4.43
N ALA A 30 -2.06 1.78 -4.15
CA ALA A 30 -2.06 3.18 -3.79
C ALA A 30 -1.28 3.43 -2.48
N ALA A 31 -1.54 2.63 -1.45
CA ALA A 31 -0.82 2.71 -0.19
C ALA A 31 0.69 2.42 -0.36
N VAL A 32 1.04 1.41 -1.15
CA VAL A 32 2.44 1.06 -1.46
C VAL A 32 3.13 2.20 -2.23
N GLY A 33 2.45 2.82 -3.19
CA GLY A 33 2.96 3.98 -3.92
C GLY A 33 3.26 5.18 -3.00
N PHE A 34 2.35 5.46 -2.05
CA PHE A 34 2.58 6.49 -1.04
C PHE A 34 3.76 6.13 -0.11
N ALA A 35 3.86 4.87 0.32
CA ALA A 35 4.99 4.40 1.13
C ALA A 35 6.33 4.52 0.36
N ALA A 36 6.35 4.25 -0.95
CA ALA A 36 7.54 4.44 -1.76
C ALA A 36 8.00 5.91 -1.79
N LEU A 37 7.06 6.86 -1.85
CA LEU A 37 7.39 8.29 -1.73
C LEU A 37 8.02 8.60 -0.36
N LEU A 38 7.45 8.07 0.73
CA LEU A 38 8.04 8.23 2.07
C LEU A 38 9.46 7.64 2.15
N VAL A 39 9.71 6.50 1.51
CA VAL A 39 11.07 5.91 1.44
C VAL A 39 12.04 6.86 0.73
N VAL A 40 11.62 7.54 -0.33
CA VAL A 40 12.45 8.55 -1.01
C VAL A 40 12.76 9.71 -0.06
N VAL A 41 11.76 10.21 0.67
CA VAL A 41 11.95 11.28 1.66
C VAL A 41 12.93 10.84 2.76
N LEU A 42 12.78 9.64 3.30
CA LEU A 42 13.67 9.08 4.33
C LEU A 42 15.10 8.88 3.82
N ARG A 43 15.28 8.63 2.53
CA ARG A 43 16.58 8.49 1.88
C ARG A 43 17.27 9.82 1.56
N SER A 44 16.59 10.96 1.74
CA SER A 44 17.20 12.28 1.53
C SER A 44 18.35 12.53 2.51
N ASP A 45 19.36 13.29 2.07
CA ASP A 45 20.53 13.61 2.91
C ASP A 45 20.14 14.38 4.17
N GLN A 46 19.13 15.26 4.08
CA GLN A 46 18.62 16.00 5.23
C GLN A 46 18.05 15.07 6.30
N VAL A 47 17.14 14.16 5.93
CA VAL A 47 16.51 13.24 6.89
C VAL A 47 17.52 12.22 7.40
N ARG A 48 18.36 11.68 6.53
CA ARG A 48 19.45 10.77 6.93
C ARG A 48 20.41 11.43 7.92
N GLY A 49 20.78 12.70 7.72
CA GLY A 49 21.62 13.46 8.63
C GLY A 49 20.97 13.66 10.00
N LEU A 50 19.68 13.99 10.04
CA LEU A 50 18.92 14.09 11.28
C LEU A 50 18.90 12.77 12.04
N LEU A 51 18.55 11.66 11.36
CA LEU A 51 18.51 10.33 11.96
C LEU A 51 19.89 9.91 12.48
N LEU A 52 20.96 10.15 11.70
CA LEU A 52 22.32 9.84 12.12
C LEU A 52 22.69 10.63 13.38
N SER A 53 22.38 11.94 13.44
CA SER A 53 22.63 12.72 14.64
C SER A 53 21.88 12.18 15.86
N LEU A 54 20.64 11.72 15.70
CA LEU A 54 19.88 11.13 16.80
C LEU A 54 20.53 9.83 17.29
N VAL A 55 20.91 8.96 16.35
CA VAL A 55 21.60 7.69 16.66
C VAL A 55 22.94 7.96 17.35
N THR A 56 23.76 8.87 16.84
CA THR A 56 25.06 9.22 17.45
C THR A 56 24.87 9.77 18.87
N ARG A 57 23.86 10.62 19.11
CA ARG A 57 23.55 11.11 20.47
C ARG A 57 23.08 10.00 21.40
N ALA A 58 22.27 9.06 20.89
CA ALA A 58 21.79 7.92 21.69
C ALA A 58 22.90 6.92 22.03
N LEU A 59 23.91 6.80 21.16
CA LEU A 59 25.06 5.90 21.34
C LEU A 59 26.25 6.54 22.06
N ALA A 60 26.29 7.87 22.16
CA ALA A 60 27.29 8.54 22.96
C ALA A 60 27.04 8.21 24.44
N MET A 61 28.00 7.53 25.08
CA MET A 61 27.97 7.34 26.52
C MET A 61 28.13 8.72 27.18
N PRO A 62 27.24 9.14 28.09
CA PRO A 62 27.47 10.35 28.87
C PRO A 62 28.75 10.17 29.69
N ASP A 63 29.66 11.14 29.65
CA ASP A 63 30.77 11.22 30.60
C ASP A 63 30.25 11.39 32.05
#